data_AF-A0A3M2A6L5-F1
#
_entry.id   AF-A0A3M2A6L5-F1
#
_cell.length_a   1.000
_cell.length_b   1.000
_cell.length_c   1.000
_cell.angle_alpha   90.00
_cell.angle_beta   90.00
_cell.angle_gamma   90.00
#
_symmetry.space_group_name_H-M   'P 1'
#
loop_
_entity.id
_entity.type
_entity.pdbx_description
1 polymer ?
#
loop_
_entity_poly.entity_id
_entity_poly.type
_entity_poly.pdbx_seq_one_letter_code
_entity_poly.pdbx_strand_id
1 'polypeptide(L)'
;MSMTRQEKRSFWQRAFWILRTSIITLLLIAILTGLAGGGFLLFNELQRSLNSVATRADVNEQKIELLRSDVDALMSENPEQQRQLNALQADVNRLRQELTTLQADLAADMEKQAEMLSTLAENVKTATEVQARLSEEADMLRDALLALQTDMNDVNGRIDSVGGEVDALQFALEEINKQVTDLETAVASEQLAQLDETLTLFRVWELITRARLRLAENNIGLATTDVRVAARSIDALLANMPTEQAEAFQTIQTRLELVLSELPDDPETAARDLESAWDALDSLLAQRVLPAGVT
;
A
#
# COMPACT_ATOMS: atom_id res chain seq x y z
N MET A 1 18.89 129.07 -152.10
CA MET A 1 20.16 129.75 -152.48
C MET A 1 20.50 130.76 -151.38
N SER A 2 21.71 130.68 -150.79
CA SER A 2 22.34 131.56 -149.77
C SER A 2 21.66 131.68 -148.38
N MET A 3 22.31 131.89 -147.23
CA MET A 3 23.66 131.71 -146.65
C MET A 3 23.53 132.10 -145.16
N THR A 4 24.17 131.36 -144.24
CA THR A 4 24.75 131.75 -142.93
C THR A 4 24.11 132.80 -141.99
N ARG A 5 23.84 132.38 -140.72
CA ARG A 5 24.30 133.04 -139.47
C ARG A 5 24.11 132.12 -138.24
N GLN A 6 25.16 131.96 -137.45
CA GLN A 6 25.24 131.10 -136.25
C GLN A 6 25.54 132.00 -135.04
N GLU A 7 24.63 132.10 -134.08
CA GLU A 7 24.78 132.95 -132.88
C GLU A 7 24.82 132.13 -131.58
N LYS A 8 25.78 132.48 -130.71
CA LYS A 8 26.29 131.71 -129.57
C LYS A 8 25.41 131.90 -128.30
N ARG A 9 25.11 130.80 -127.60
CA ARG A 9 24.33 130.81 -126.32
C ARG A 9 25.15 131.34 -125.13
N SER A 10 24.45 132.07 -124.24
CA SER A 10 24.88 132.89 -123.09
C SER A 10 25.30 132.11 -121.82
N PHE A 11 26.24 132.69 -121.06
CA PHE A 11 26.84 132.20 -119.79
C PHE A 11 25.83 131.73 -118.73
N TRP A 12 24.66 132.36 -118.66
CA TRP A 12 23.64 132.06 -117.64
C TRP A 12 22.97 130.69 -117.81
N GLN A 13 22.99 130.10 -119.02
CA GLN A 13 22.48 128.73 -119.22
C GLN A 13 23.45 127.65 -118.72
N ARG A 14 24.75 127.95 -118.59
CA ARG A 14 25.75 126.99 -118.08
C ARG A 14 25.69 126.86 -116.55
N ALA A 15 25.48 127.96 -115.83
CA ALA A 15 25.39 127.96 -114.37
C ALA A 15 24.18 127.15 -113.85
N PHE A 16 23.02 127.29 -114.51
CA PHE A 16 21.82 126.51 -114.16
C PHE A 16 21.99 125.02 -114.45
N TRP A 17 22.71 124.67 -115.51
CA TRP A 17 23.01 123.27 -115.84
C TRP A 17 23.93 122.63 -114.79
N ILE A 18 24.96 123.34 -114.32
CA ILE A 18 25.89 122.87 -113.27
C ILE A 18 25.16 122.70 -111.93
N LEU A 19 24.34 123.68 -111.50
CA LEU A 19 23.60 123.58 -110.24
C LEU A 19 22.64 122.38 -110.26
N ARG A 20 21.94 122.18 -111.38
CA ARG A 20 21.04 121.05 -111.57
C ARG A 20 21.78 119.72 -111.50
N THR A 21 22.94 119.58 -112.16
CA THR A 21 23.73 118.34 -112.06
C THR A 21 24.31 118.13 -110.67
N SER A 22 24.78 119.18 -109.98
CA SER A 22 25.26 119.09 -108.60
C SER A 22 24.18 118.65 -107.59
N ILE A 23 22.94 119.12 -107.76
CA ILE A 23 21.82 118.68 -106.91
C ILE A 23 21.47 117.21 -107.20
N ILE A 24 21.49 116.80 -108.48
CA ILE A 24 21.23 115.40 -108.86
C ILE A 24 22.32 114.47 -108.33
N THR A 25 23.60 114.86 -108.39
CA THR A 25 24.69 114.05 -107.84
C THR A 25 24.63 113.95 -106.32
N LEU A 26 24.28 115.02 -105.62
CA LEU A 26 24.06 114.97 -104.17
C LEU A 26 22.85 114.08 -103.80
N LEU A 27 21.77 114.15 -104.57
CA LEU A 27 20.63 113.23 -104.40
C LEU A 27 21.03 111.77 -104.65
N LEU A 28 21.84 111.50 -105.68
CA LEU A 28 22.35 110.15 -105.94
C LEU A 28 23.25 109.65 -104.81
N ILE A 29 24.13 110.50 -104.27
CA ILE A 29 24.97 110.16 -103.13
C ILE A 29 24.12 109.90 -101.89
N ALA A 30 23.10 110.73 -101.63
CA ALA A 30 22.17 110.56 -100.52
C ALA A 30 21.34 109.26 -100.65
N ILE A 31 20.91 108.92 -101.86
CA ILE A 31 20.21 107.65 -102.15
C ILE A 31 21.17 106.47 -101.97
N LEU A 32 22.40 106.56 -102.47
CA LEU A 32 23.40 105.51 -102.32
C LEU A 32 23.82 105.31 -100.86
N THR A 33 23.98 106.40 -100.09
CA THR A 33 24.27 106.31 -98.64
C THR A 33 23.06 105.84 -97.86
N GLY A 34 21.84 106.21 -98.25
CA GLY A 34 20.60 105.68 -97.68
C GLY A 34 20.40 104.19 -97.96
N LEU A 35 20.72 103.74 -99.18
CA LEU A 35 20.68 102.31 -99.56
C LEU A 35 21.80 101.52 -98.90
N ALA A 36 23.02 102.05 -98.82
CA ALA A 36 24.14 101.40 -98.15
C ALA A 36 23.92 101.33 -96.63
N GLY A 37 23.43 102.42 -96.02
CA GLY A 37 23.09 102.48 -94.60
C GLY A 37 21.89 101.60 -94.25
N GLY A 38 20.82 101.65 -95.06
CA GLY A 38 19.66 100.78 -94.92
C GLY A 38 20.00 99.31 -95.13
N GLY A 39 20.86 99.00 -96.11
CA GLY A 39 21.39 97.67 -96.35
C GLY A 39 22.27 97.17 -95.21
N PHE A 40 23.13 98.03 -94.63
CA PHE A 40 23.94 97.69 -93.46
C PHE A 40 23.09 97.45 -92.21
N LEU A 41 22.04 98.26 -91.99
CA LEU A 41 21.11 98.06 -90.88
C LEU A 41 20.32 96.76 -91.03
N LEU A 42 19.80 96.48 -92.23
CA LEU A 42 19.14 95.21 -92.54
C LEU A 42 20.09 94.03 -92.37
N PHE A 43 21.33 94.13 -92.85
CA PHE A 43 22.35 93.10 -92.68
C PHE A 43 22.67 92.87 -91.20
N ASN A 44 22.83 93.92 -90.41
CA ASN A 44 23.11 93.83 -88.97
C ASN A 44 21.91 93.23 -88.19
N GLU A 45 20.68 93.58 -88.55
CA GLU A 45 19.48 93.01 -87.94
C GLU A 45 19.27 91.55 -88.35
N LEU A 46 19.56 91.21 -89.61
CA LEU A 46 19.66 89.82 -90.07
C LEU A 46 20.74 89.06 -89.30
N GLN A 47 21.91 89.67 -89.07
CA GLN A 47 23.00 89.04 -88.32
C GLN A 47 22.62 88.81 -86.86
N ARG A 48 21.92 89.77 -86.22
CA ARG A 48 21.36 89.62 -84.87
C ARG A 48 20.28 88.55 -84.81
N SER A 49 19.38 88.52 -85.79
CA SER A 49 18.34 87.49 -85.92
C SER A 49 18.97 86.11 -86.10
N LEU A 50 19.96 85.97 -86.98
CA LEU A 50 20.71 84.74 -87.20
C LEU A 50 21.46 84.31 -85.93
N ASN A 51 22.08 85.24 -85.21
CA ASN A 51 22.71 84.94 -83.92
C ASN A 51 21.68 84.51 -82.87
N SER A 52 20.51 85.14 -82.80
CA SER A 52 19.44 84.73 -81.89
C SER A 52 18.86 83.37 -82.24
N VAL A 53 18.72 83.05 -83.53
CA VAL A 53 18.28 81.74 -84.02
C VAL A 53 19.36 80.70 -83.71
N ALA A 54 20.63 81.02 -83.92
CA ALA A 54 21.76 80.15 -83.59
C ALA A 54 21.83 79.85 -82.08
N THR A 55 21.68 80.86 -81.20
CA THR A 55 21.62 80.63 -79.75
C THR A 55 20.41 79.80 -79.33
N ARG A 56 19.23 80.02 -79.94
CA ARG A 56 18.05 79.18 -79.67
C ARG A 56 18.23 77.75 -80.18
N ALA A 57 18.92 77.58 -81.31
CA ALA A 57 19.25 76.27 -81.87
C ALA A 57 20.21 75.51 -80.93
N ASP A 58 21.26 76.15 -80.44
CA ASP A 58 22.21 75.60 -79.46
C ASP A 58 21.53 75.22 -78.13
N VAL A 59 20.67 76.11 -77.59
CA VAL A 59 19.88 75.80 -76.39
C VAL A 59 18.91 74.63 -76.62
N ASN A 60 18.31 74.54 -77.81
CA ASN A 60 17.43 73.42 -78.15
C ASN A 60 18.23 72.11 -78.33
N GLU A 61 19.42 72.17 -78.91
CA GLU A 61 20.34 71.03 -79.04
C GLU A 61 20.74 70.49 -77.66
N GLN A 62 21.16 71.36 -76.74
CA GLN A 62 21.46 70.99 -75.35
C GLN A 62 20.25 70.39 -74.62
N LYS A 63 19.05 70.93 -74.82
CA LYS A 63 17.81 70.35 -74.24
C LYS A 63 17.51 68.96 -74.83
N ILE A 64 17.73 68.76 -76.12
CA ILE A 64 17.55 67.47 -76.78
C ILE A 64 18.56 66.45 -76.23
N GLU A 65 19.81 66.86 -75.99
CA GLU A 65 20.82 66.00 -75.38
C GLU A 65 20.45 65.61 -73.94
N LEU A 66 19.98 66.56 -73.12
CA LEU A 66 19.51 66.28 -71.76
C LEU A 66 18.30 65.34 -71.76
N LEU A 67 17.29 65.60 -72.60
CA LEU A 67 16.13 64.73 -72.75
C LEU A 67 16.53 63.32 -73.22
N ARG A 68 17.50 63.22 -74.12
CA ARG A 68 18.02 61.93 -74.57
C ARG A 68 18.72 61.17 -73.43
N SER A 69 19.54 61.87 -72.64
CA SER A 69 20.17 61.31 -71.45
C SER A 69 19.13 60.83 -70.42
N ASP A 70 18.07 61.62 -70.18
CA ASP A 70 16.99 61.25 -69.27
C ASP A 70 16.21 60.03 -69.80
N VAL A 71 15.91 59.98 -71.10
CA VAL A 71 15.25 58.83 -71.74
C VAL A 71 16.12 57.58 -71.65
N ASP A 72 17.43 57.70 -71.90
CA ASP A 72 18.37 56.57 -71.79
C ASP A 72 18.46 56.05 -70.35
N ALA A 73 18.48 56.96 -69.36
CA ALA A 73 18.44 56.61 -67.94
C ALA A 73 17.13 55.88 -67.56
N LEU A 74 15.98 56.41 -67.98
CA LEU A 74 14.67 55.78 -67.76
C LEU A 74 14.55 54.43 -68.46
N MET A 75 15.08 54.30 -69.68
CA MET A 75 15.12 53.04 -70.41
C MET A 75 16.04 52.02 -69.75
N SER A 76 17.07 52.44 -69.03
CA SER A 76 17.94 51.57 -68.24
C SER A 76 17.32 51.17 -66.90
N GLU A 77 16.58 52.06 -66.24
CA GLU A 77 15.96 51.80 -64.93
C GLU A 77 14.72 50.88 -65.04
N ASN A 78 13.90 51.05 -66.09
CA ASN A 78 12.69 50.24 -66.32
C ASN A 78 12.93 48.72 -66.30
N PRO A 79 13.91 48.15 -67.03
CA PRO A 79 14.18 46.71 -66.98
C PRO A 79 14.70 46.27 -65.60
N GLU A 80 15.40 47.12 -64.86
CA GLU A 80 15.83 46.81 -63.49
C GLU A 80 14.63 46.74 -62.53
N GLN A 81 13.72 47.73 -62.61
CA GLN A 81 12.46 47.72 -61.86
C GLN A 81 11.63 46.47 -62.20
N GLN A 82 11.56 46.09 -63.48
CA GLN A 82 10.84 44.88 -63.90
C GLN A 82 11.47 43.60 -63.31
N ARG A 83 12.80 43.51 -63.23
CA ARG A 83 13.49 42.38 -62.57
C ARG A 83 13.19 42.35 -61.08
N GLN A 84 13.22 43.50 -60.40
CA GLN A 84 12.90 43.60 -58.98
C GLN A 84 11.45 43.18 -58.70
N LEU A 85 10.48 43.62 -59.52
CA LEU A 85 9.08 43.20 -59.41
C LEU A 85 8.92 41.69 -59.59
N ASN A 86 9.62 41.10 -60.57
CA ASN A 86 9.59 39.65 -60.77
C ASN A 86 10.20 38.89 -59.59
N ALA A 87 11.31 39.38 -59.02
CA ALA A 87 11.94 38.78 -57.83
C ALA A 87 11.02 38.87 -56.60
N LEU A 88 10.44 40.04 -56.35
CA LEU A 88 9.51 40.24 -55.24
C LEU A 88 8.25 39.38 -55.39
N GLN A 89 7.73 39.24 -56.62
CA GLN A 89 6.61 38.34 -56.91
C GLN A 89 6.97 36.88 -56.61
N ALA A 90 8.19 36.44 -56.93
CA ALA A 90 8.66 35.11 -56.60
C ALA A 90 8.78 34.90 -55.08
N ASP A 91 9.32 35.89 -54.35
CA ASP A 91 9.41 35.84 -52.89
C ASP A 91 8.04 35.82 -52.21
N VAL A 92 7.08 36.63 -52.67
CA VAL A 92 5.71 36.61 -52.16
C VAL A 92 5.06 35.23 -52.38
N ASN A 93 5.28 34.61 -53.54
CA ASN A 93 4.77 33.28 -53.82
C ASN A 93 5.41 32.22 -52.91
N ARG A 94 6.73 32.29 -52.67
CA ARG A 94 7.44 31.40 -51.75
C ARG A 94 6.92 31.56 -50.32
N LEU A 95 6.84 32.79 -49.82
CA LEU A 95 6.35 33.07 -48.47
C LEU A 95 4.91 32.60 -48.27
N ARG A 96 4.05 32.70 -49.28
CA ARG A 96 2.69 32.14 -49.24
C ARG A 96 2.68 30.63 -49.13
N GLN A 97 3.57 29.94 -49.84
CA GLN A 97 3.71 28.49 -49.73
C GLN A 97 4.22 28.10 -48.33
N GLU A 98 5.27 28.76 -47.84
CA GLU A 98 5.81 28.53 -46.49
C GLU A 98 4.76 28.75 -45.40
N LEU A 99 3.96 29.82 -45.52
CA LEU A 99 2.87 30.09 -44.59
C LEU A 99 1.78 29.02 -44.65
N THR A 100 1.49 28.49 -45.83
CA THR A 100 0.51 27.40 -46.00
C THR A 100 1.00 26.10 -45.37
N THR A 101 2.27 25.75 -45.58
CA THR A 101 2.89 24.58 -44.94
C THR A 101 2.93 24.73 -43.43
N LEU A 102 3.36 25.89 -42.92
CA LEU A 102 3.43 26.13 -41.47
C LEU A 102 2.05 26.07 -40.81
N GLN A 103 1.00 26.55 -41.49
CA GLN A 103 -0.37 26.42 -41.02
C GLN A 103 -0.84 24.96 -40.97
N ALA A 104 -0.49 24.15 -41.98
CA ALA A 104 -0.82 22.72 -41.99
C ALA A 104 -0.08 21.96 -40.89
N ASP A 105 1.20 22.23 -40.71
CA ASP A 105 2.02 21.59 -39.67
C ASP A 105 1.51 21.96 -38.27
N LEU A 106 1.19 23.24 -38.03
CA LEU A 106 0.62 23.67 -36.76
C LEU A 106 -0.73 23.01 -36.46
N ALA A 107 -1.58 22.82 -37.48
CA ALA A 107 -2.85 22.14 -37.31
C ALA A 107 -2.67 20.67 -36.93
N ALA A 108 -1.73 19.97 -37.60
CA ALA A 108 -1.40 18.58 -37.32
C ALA A 108 -0.80 18.41 -35.90
N ASP A 109 0.08 19.32 -35.50
CA ASP A 109 0.66 19.30 -34.15
C ASP A 109 -0.40 19.55 -33.07
N MET A 110 -1.33 20.47 -33.29
CA MET A 110 -2.45 20.70 -32.36
C MET A 110 -3.35 19.47 -32.24
N GLU A 111 -3.64 18.79 -33.34
CA GLU A 111 -4.44 17.55 -33.33
C GLU A 111 -3.73 16.44 -32.54
N LYS A 112 -2.43 16.25 -32.79
CA LYS A 112 -1.60 15.28 -32.05
C LYS A 112 -1.52 15.60 -30.55
N GLN A 113 -1.39 16.87 -30.19
CA GLN A 113 -1.39 17.29 -28.79
C GLN A 113 -2.76 17.04 -28.14
N ALA A 114 -3.86 17.29 -28.84
CA ALA A 114 -5.20 17.02 -28.34
C ALA A 114 -5.41 15.52 -28.07
N GLU A 115 -4.96 14.65 -28.97
CA GLU A 115 -5.01 13.19 -28.78
C GLU A 115 -4.16 12.73 -27.58
N MET A 116 -2.95 13.26 -27.45
CA MET A 116 -2.07 12.93 -26.32
C MET A 116 -2.67 13.39 -24.99
N LEU A 117 -3.25 14.59 -24.93
CA LEU A 117 -3.93 15.09 -23.74
C LEU A 117 -5.16 14.26 -23.39
N SER A 118 -5.94 13.83 -24.38
CA SER A 118 -7.09 12.93 -24.17
C SER A 118 -6.64 11.61 -23.56
N THR A 119 -5.59 11.00 -24.12
CA THR A 119 -5.02 9.73 -23.63
C THR A 119 -4.47 9.88 -22.22
N LEU A 120 -3.75 10.97 -21.94
CA LEU A 120 -3.22 11.25 -20.62
C LEU A 120 -4.34 11.44 -19.59
N ALA A 121 -5.42 12.12 -19.95
CA ALA A 121 -6.58 12.30 -19.07
C ALA A 121 -7.24 10.96 -18.72
N GLU A 122 -7.37 10.05 -19.69
CA GLU A 122 -7.91 8.70 -19.47
C GLU A 122 -6.99 7.85 -18.57
N ASN A 123 -5.67 7.91 -18.80
CA ASN A 123 -4.69 7.24 -17.97
C ASN A 123 -4.71 7.75 -16.52
N VAL A 124 -4.80 9.08 -16.32
CA VAL A 124 -4.90 9.69 -14.98
C VAL A 124 -6.19 9.26 -14.28
N LYS A 125 -7.32 9.22 -15.00
CA LYS A 125 -8.59 8.72 -14.47
C LYS A 125 -8.45 7.27 -14.00
N THR A 126 -7.90 6.41 -14.85
CA THR A 126 -7.69 4.99 -14.54
C THR A 126 -6.76 4.81 -13.34
N ALA A 127 -5.64 5.54 -13.28
CA ALA A 127 -4.72 5.50 -12.17
C ALA A 127 -5.37 5.94 -10.85
N THR A 128 -6.25 6.95 -10.90
CA THR A 128 -7.00 7.42 -9.72
C THR A 128 -7.98 6.37 -9.22
N GLU A 129 -8.70 5.69 -10.12
CA GLU A 129 -9.61 4.59 -9.77
C GLU A 129 -8.87 3.40 -9.16
N VAL A 130 -7.71 3.03 -9.73
CA VAL A 130 -6.85 1.97 -9.18
C VAL A 130 -6.32 2.36 -7.79
N GLN A 131 -5.87 3.59 -7.61
CA GLN A 131 -5.39 4.08 -6.31
C GLN A 131 -6.47 4.02 -5.23
N ALA A 132 -7.72 4.37 -5.58
CA ALA A 132 -8.85 4.29 -4.66
C ALA A 132 -9.12 2.84 -4.23
N ARG A 133 -9.11 1.89 -5.18
CA ARG A 133 -9.30 0.45 -4.89
C ARG A 133 -8.19 -0.10 -4.00
N LEU A 134 -6.93 0.23 -4.30
CA LEU A 134 -5.80 -0.22 -3.49
C LEU A 134 -5.86 0.34 -2.05
N SER A 135 -6.35 1.56 -1.87
CA SER A 135 -6.57 2.11 -0.54
C SER A 135 -7.63 1.33 0.24
N GLU A 136 -8.75 0.99 -0.41
CA GLU A 136 -9.83 0.21 0.20
C GLU A 136 -9.36 -1.22 0.55
N GLU A 137 -8.62 -1.86 -0.34
CA GLU A 137 -8.01 -3.18 -0.08
C GLU A 137 -7.02 -3.14 1.08
N ALA A 138 -6.21 -2.08 1.20
CA ALA A 138 -5.28 -1.91 2.29
C ALA A 138 -5.99 -1.74 3.64
N ASP A 139 -7.10 -0.99 3.67
CA ASP A 139 -7.92 -0.82 4.87
C ASP A 139 -8.59 -2.15 5.28
N MET A 140 -9.16 -2.89 4.33
CA MET A 140 -9.73 -4.22 4.60
C MET A 140 -8.69 -5.21 5.14
N LEU A 141 -7.48 -5.22 4.56
CA LEU A 141 -6.39 -6.06 5.04
C LEU A 141 -5.95 -5.69 6.46
N ARG A 142 -5.92 -4.39 6.78
CA ARG A 142 -5.60 -3.90 8.12
C ARG A 142 -6.64 -4.37 9.14
N ASP A 143 -7.92 -4.27 8.81
CA ASP A 143 -9.01 -4.70 9.68
C ASP A 143 -8.98 -6.22 9.89
N ALA A 144 -8.74 -6.99 8.83
CA ALA A 144 -8.57 -8.44 8.92
C ALA A 144 -7.38 -8.85 9.82
N LEU A 145 -6.27 -8.11 9.76
CA LEU A 145 -5.10 -8.35 10.60
C LEU A 145 -5.38 -8.07 12.09
N LEU A 146 -6.13 -7.01 12.38
CA LEU A 146 -6.57 -6.69 13.75
C LEU A 146 -7.54 -7.74 14.31
N ALA A 147 -8.47 -8.22 13.48
CA ALA A 147 -9.37 -9.30 13.86
C ALA A 147 -8.57 -10.58 14.18
N LEU A 148 -7.64 -10.97 13.31
CA LEU A 148 -6.80 -12.14 13.51
C LEU A 148 -5.91 -12.02 14.77
N GLN A 149 -5.38 -10.83 15.05
CA GLN A 149 -4.62 -10.57 16.27
C GLN A 149 -5.50 -10.73 17.52
N THR A 150 -6.76 -10.30 17.45
CA THR A 150 -7.73 -10.46 18.54
C THR A 150 -8.05 -11.94 18.78
N ASP A 151 -8.33 -12.68 17.71
CA ASP A 151 -8.61 -14.12 17.78
C ASP A 151 -7.42 -14.90 18.35
N MET A 152 -6.19 -14.54 17.97
CA MET A 152 -4.98 -15.18 18.51
C MET A 152 -4.82 -14.94 20.02
N ASN A 153 -5.16 -13.73 20.50
CA ASN A 153 -5.13 -13.44 21.92
C ASN A 153 -6.21 -14.22 22.69
N ASP A 154 -7.41 -14.34 22.14
CA ASP A 154 -8.48 -15.16 22.73
C ASP A 154 -8.08 -16.63 22.82
N VAL A 155 -7.55 -17.19 21.73
CA VAL A 155 -7.07 -18.58 21.70
C VAL A 155 -5.95 -18.81 22.72
N ASN A 156 -5.00 -17.88 22.85
CA ASN A 156 -3.96 -17.97 23.88
C ASN A 156 -4.55 -17.98 25.29
N GLY A 157 -5.52 -17.10 25.58
CA GLY A 157 -6.21 -17.10 26.88
C GLY A 157 -6.94 -18.41 27.16
N ARG A 158 -7.54 -19.02 26.13
CA ARG A 158 -8.17 -20.35 26.24
C ARG A 158 -7.16 -21.46 26.48
N ILE A 159 -5.99 -21.41 25.83
CA ILE A 159 -4.90 -22.36 26.05
C ILE A 159 -4.40 -22.27 27.49
N ASP A 160 -4.18 -21.06 28.01
CA ASP A 160 -3.75 -20.85 29.39
C ASP A 160 -4.78 -21.40 30.40
N SER A 161 -6.07 -21.16 30.15
CA SER A 161 -7.16 -21.70 30.98
C SER A 161 -7.17 -23.23 30.99
N VAL A 162 -7.06 -23.86 29.80
CA VAL A 162 -7.02 -25.32 29.69
C VAL A 162 -5.76 -25.89 30.35
N GLY A 163 -4.62 -25.20 30.24
CA GLY A 163 -3.39 -25.55 30.96
C GLY A 163 -3.61 -25.61 32.48
N GLY A 164 -4.24 -24.58 33.05
CA GLY A 164 -4.58 -24.54 34.46
C GLY A 164 -5.57 -25.63 34.90
N GLU A 165 -6.56 -25.96 34.05
CA GLU A 165 -7.49 -27.06 34.30
C GLU A 165 -6.79 -28.43 34.30
N VAL A 166 -5.85 -28.65 33.37
CA VAL A 166 -5.05 -29.88 33.30
C VAL A 166 -4.19 -30.04 34.54
N ASP A 167 -3.50 -28.97 34.99
CA ASP A 167 -2.69 -29.00 36.21
C ASP A 167 -3.55 -29.35 37.43
N ALA A 168 -4.73 -28.71 37.57
CA ALA A 168 -5.65 -28.99 38.67
C ALA A 168 -6.16 -30.44 38.67
N LEU A 169 -6.48 -30.98 37.49
CA LEU A 169 -6.88 -32.38 37.34
C LEU A 169 -5.74 -33.34 37.68
N GLN A 170 -4.50 -33.01 37.32
CA GLN A 170 -3.34 -33.82 37.68
C GLN A 170 -3.15 -33.89 39.21
N PHE A 171 -3.24 -32.75 39.90
CA PHE A 171 -3.19 -32.74 41.37
C PHE A 171 -4.32 -33.54 42.00
N ALA A 172 -5.55 -33.41 41.48
CA ALA A 172 -6.68 -34.19 41.97
C ALA A 172 -6.47 -35.70 41.76
N LEU A 173 -5.89 -36.11 40.63
CA LEU A 173 -5.60 -37.51 40.34
C LEU A 173 -4.52 -38.08 41.26
N GLU A 174 -3.46 -37.32 41.54
CA GLU A 174 -2.40 -37.70 42.48
C GLU A 174 -2.97 -37.91 43.90
N GLU A 175 -3.84 -37.01 44.35
CA GLU A 175 -4.49 -37.12 45.65
C GLU A 175 -5.44 -38.31 45.73
N ILE A 176 -6.25 -38.55 44.69
CA ILE A 176 -7.12 -39.75 44.63
C ILE A 176 -6.28 -41.03 44.67
N ASN A 177 -5.17 -41.09 43.93
CA ASN A 177 -4.31 -42.27 43.90
C ASN A 177 -3.68 -42.54 45.28
N LYS A 178 -3.30 -41.49 46.00
CA LYS A 178 -2.85 -41.60 47.38
C LYS A 178 -3.95 -42.12 48.30
N GLN A 179 -5.16 -41.57 48.22
CA GLN A 179 -6.30 -42.02 49.02
C GLN A 179 -6.65 -43.49 48.74
N VAL A 180 -6.60 -43.92 47.48
CA VAL A 180 -6.79 -45.34 47.11
C VAL A 180 -5.71 -46.22 47.76
N THR A 181 -4.44 -45.81 47.69
CA THR A 181 -3.34 -46.55 48.32
C THR A 181 -3.53 -46.64 49.84
N ASP A 182 -3.89 -45.53 50.49
CA ASP A 182 -4.13 -45.48 51.94
C ASP A 182 -5.30 -46.41 52.33
N LEU A 183 -6.40 -46.40 51.56
CA LEU A 183 -7.54 -47.30 51.76
C LEU A 183 -7.17 -48.78 51.56
N GLU A 184 -6.40 -49.10 50.51
CA GLU A 184 -5.92 -50.47 50.26
C GLU A 184 -5.10 -50.99 51.44
N THR A 185 -4.21 -50.16 52.00
CA THR A 185 -3.42 -50.54 53.19
C THR A 185 -4.28 -50.71 54.44
N ALA A 186 -5.26 -49.83 54.65
CA ALA A 186 -6.18 -49.92 55.77
C ALA A 186 -7.01 -51.21 55.71
N VAL A 187 -7.60 -51.52 54.55
CA VAL A 187 -8.39 -52.75 54.34
C VAL A 187 -7.53 -54.00 54.52
N ALA A 188 -6.31 -54.02 53.98
CA ALA A 188 -5.40 -55.15 54.16
C ALA A 188 -5.05 -55.37 55.64
N SER A 189 -4.81 -54.29 56.39
CA SER A 189 -4.51 -54.37 57.82
C SER A 189 -5.70 -54.89 58.64
N GLU A 190 -6.92 -54.45 58.31
CA GLU A 190 -8.15 -54.89 58.97
C GLU A 190 -8.43 -56.36 58.70
N GLN A 191 -8.28 -56.82 57.45
CA GLN A 191 -8.45 -58.23 57.10
C GLN A 191 -7.44 -59.13 57.82
N LEU A 192 -6.19 -58.69 57.97
CA LEU A 192 -5.17 -59.43 58.73
C LEU A 192 -5.52 -59.51 60.22
N ALA A 193 -6.03 -58.42 60.81
CA ALA A 193 -6.46 -58.40 62.21
C ALA A 193 -7.66 -59.36 62.44
N GLN A 194 -8.65 -59.34 61.54
CA GLN A 194 -9.80 -60.26 61.60
C GLN A 194 -9.39 -61.73 61.46
N LEU A 195 -8.41 -62.03 60.61
CA LEU A 195 -7.86 -63.38 60.46
C LEU A 195 -7.13 -63.85 61.72
N ASP A 196 -6.27 -63.00 62.31
CA ASP A 196 -5.53 -63.31 63.53
C ASP A 196 -6.45 -63.60 64.72
N GLU A 197 -7.50 -62.79 64.85
CA GLU A 197 -8.54 -63.00 65.85
C GLU A 197 -9.27 -64.35 65.65
N THR A 198 -9.68 -64.65 64.41
CA THR A 198 -10.38 -65.90 64.08
C THR A 198 -9.50 -67.13 64.35
N LEU A 199 -8.21 -67.07 64.02
CA LEU A 199 -7.25 -68.14 64.34
C LEU A 199 -7.09 -68.33 65.85
N THR A 200 -7.07 -67.24 66.62
CA THR A 200 -7.00 -67.30 68.07
C THR A 200 -8.26 -67.95 68.66
N LEU A 201 -9.44 -67.62 68.15
CA LEU A 201 -10.71 -68.26 68.54
C LEU A 201 -10.71 -69.78 68.27
N PHE A 202 -10.27 -70.21 67.08
CA PHE A 202 -10.13 -71.65 66.76
C PHE A 202 -9.16 -72.35 67.71
N ARG A 203 -8.05 -71.68 68.08
CA ARG A 203 -7.09 -72.21 69.04
C ARG A 203 -7.70 -72.38 70.43
N VAL A 204 -8.49 -71.42 70.90
CA VAL A 204 -9.22 -71.51 72.18
C VAL A 204 -10.22 -72.67 72.12
N TRP A 205 -10.92 -72.84 71.00
CA TRP A 205 -11.91 -73.90 70.83
C TRP A 205 -11.27 -75.29 70.91
N GLU A 206 -10.10 -75.48 70.30
CA GLU A 206 -9.30 -76.70 70.43
C GLU A 206 -8.90 -76.96 71.89
N LEU A 207 -8.42 -75.93 72.60
CA LEU A 207 -8.00 -76.05 74.00
C LEU A 207 -9.14 -76.44 74.93
N ILE A 208 -10.32 -75.83 74.76
CA ILE A 208 -11.52 -76.15 75.54
C ILE A 208 -11.98 -77.58 75.25
N THR A 209 -12.03 -77.97 73.97
CA THR A 209 -12.42 -79.34 73.57
C THR A 209 -11.45 -80.38 74.15
N ARG A 210 -10.15 -80.09 74.15
CA ARG A 210 -9.13 -80.95 74.76
C ARG A 210 -9.24 -81.00 76.28
N ALA A 211 -9.53 -79.88 76.93
CA ALA A 211 -9.79 -79.84 78.36
C ALA A 211 -11.01 -80.68 78.75
N ARG A 212 -12.11 -80.62 77.96
CA ARG A 212 -13.31 -81.46 78.16
C ARG A 212 -12.98 -82.95 78.08
N LEU A 213 -12.22 -83.36 77.04
CA LEU A 213 -11.77 -84.74 76.90
C LEU A 213 -10.90 -85.17 78.09
N ARG A 214 -9.96 -84.33 78.53
CA ARG A 214 -9.09 -84.61 79.67
C ARG A 214 -9.85 -84.71 80.99
N LEU A 215 -10.90 -83.93 81.18
CA LEU A 215 -11.80 -84.08 82.33
C LEU A 215 -12.53 -85.43 82.28
N ALA A 216 -13.03 -85.85 81.11
CA ALA A 216 -13.67 -87.16 80.93
C ALA A 216 -12.71 -88.34 81.16
N GLU A 217 -11.42 -88.16 80.85
CA GLU A 217 -10.34 -89.12 81.12
C GLU A 217 -9.79 -89.07 82.56
N ASN A 218 -10.37 -88.23 83.44
CA ASN A 218 -9.93 -87.98 84.81
C ASN A 218 -8.48 -87.44 84.92
N ASN A 219 -8.01 -86.71 83.90
CA ASN A 219 -6.69 -86.10 83.84
C ASN A 219 -6.75 -84.60 84.15
N ILE A 220 -7.10 -84.29 85.40
CA ILE A 220 -7.44 -82.93 85.86
C ILE A 220 -6.27 -81.95 85.65
N GLY A 221 -5.03 -82.32 85.97
CA GLY A 221 -3.88 -81.42 85.84
C GLY A 221 -3.61 -80.95 84.41
N LEU A 222 -3.81 -81.83 83.42
CA LEU A 222 -3.70 -81.47 82.02
C LEU A 222 -4.92 -80.67 81.55
N ALA A 223 -6.13 -80.92 82.08
CA ALA A 223 -7.31 -80.11 81.80
C ALA A 223 -7.14 -78.67 82.33
N THR A 224 -6.72 -78.51 83.59
CA THR A 224 -6.43 -77.19 84.18
C THR A 224 -5.40 -76.42 83.37
N THR A 225 -4.39 -77.10 82.82
CA THR A 225 -3.37 -76.47 81.97
C THR A 225 -3.98 -75.93 80.69
N ASP A 226 -4.84 -76.69 80.02
CA ASP A 226 -5.51 -76.25 78.79
C ASP A 226 -6.47 -75.09 79.03
N VAL A 227 -7.29 -75.16 80.08
CA VAL A 227 -8.22 -74.08 80.47
C VAL A 227 -7.46 -72.80 80.78
N ARG A 228 -6.30 -72.90 81.47
CA ARG A 228 -5.47 -71.72 81.76
C ARG A 228 -4.89 -71.08 80.51
N VAL A 229 -4.50 -71.88 79.52
CA VAL A 229 -3.99 -71.35 78.24
C VAL A 229 -5.14 -70.74 77.42
N ALA A 230 -6.32 -71.35 77.44
CA ALA A 230 -7.54 -70.82 76.81
C ALA A 230 -7.92 -69.46 77.42
N ALA A 231 -8.00 -69.35 78.75
CA ALA A 231 -8.34 -68.11 79.46
C ALA A 231 -7.36 -66.98 79.12
N ARG A 232 -6.04 -67.25 79.16
CA ARG A 232 -5.03 -66.24 78.79
C ARG A 232 -5.16 -65.75 77.35
N SER A 233 -5.58 -66.63 76.44
CA SER A 233 -5.74 -66.28 75.02
C SER A 233 -6.99 -65.40 74.83
N ILE A 234 -8.07 -65.67 75.55
CA ILE A 234 -9.27 -64.81 75.58
C ILE A 234 -8.97 -63.46 76.25
N ASP A 235 -8.22 -63.44 77.35
CA ASP A 235 -7.77 -62.18 77.98
C ASP A 235 -6.94 -61.31 77.03
N ALA A 236 -6.04 -61.93 76.26
CA ALA A 236 -5.24 -61.21 75.28
C ALA A 236 -6.09 -60.61 74.15
N LEU A 237 -7.17 -61.28 73.76
CA LEU A 237 -8.16 -60.75 72.82
C LEU A 237 -8.96 -59.60 73.43
N LEU A 238 -9.46 -59.78 74.66
CA LEU A 238 -10.21 -58.75 75.40
C LEU A 238 -9.41 -57.46 75.61
N ALA A 239 -8.10 -57.55 75.82
CA ALA A 239 -7.24 -56.39 76.01
C ALA A 239 -7.13 -55.47 74.77
N ASN A 240 -7.41 -56.02 73.58
CA ASN A 240 -7.25 -55.32 72.31
C ASN A 240 -8.59 -54.97 71.62
N MET A 241 -9.73 -55.17 72.30
CA MET A 241 -11.07 -54.93 71.74
C MET A 241 -11.78 -53.73 72.38
N PRO A 242 -12.65 -53.03 71.63
CA PRO A 242 -13.56 -52.04 72.19
C PRO A 242 -14.58 -52.70 73.13
N THR A 243 -15.01 -51.98 74.16
CA THR A 243 -15.90 -52.50 75.23
C THR A 243 -17.24 -53.04 74.69
N GLU A 244 -17.75 -52.49 73.59
CA GLU A 244 -19.01 -52.92 72.96
C GLU A 244 -18.93 -54.31 72.32
N GLN A 245 -17.74 -54.77 71.92
CA GLN A 245 -17.53 -56.09 71.31
C GLN A 245 -17.03 -57.13 72.34
N ALA A 246 -16.72 -56.69 73.55
CA ALA A 246 -16.09 -57.50 74.59
C ALA A 246 -17.08 -58.39 75.37
N GLU A 247 -18.38 -58.10 75.34
CA GLU A 247 -19.37 -58.76 76.23
C GLU A 247 -19.41 -60.29 76.07
N ALA A 248 -19.39 -60.78 74.83
CA ALA A 248 -19.40 -62.22 74.56
C ALA A 248 -18.09 -62.90 74.96
N PHE A 249 -16.95 -62.24 74.76
CA PHE A 249 -15.64 -62.72 75.19
C PHE A 249 -15.50 -62.73 76.72
N GLN A 250 -16.05 -61.72 77.41
CA GLN A 250 -16.10 -61.65 78.87
C GLN A 250 -16.93 -62.80 79.47
N THR A 251 -18.01 -63.20 78.78
CA THR A 251 -18.82 -64.35 79.18
C THR A 251 -18.00 -65.63 79.14
N ILE A 252 -17.24 -65.87 78.06
CA ILE A 252 -16.34 -67.02 77.94
C ILE A 252 -15.24 -66.97 79.00
N GLN A 253 -14.61 -65.81 79.19
CA GLN A 253 -13.55 -65.63 80.18
C GLN A 253 -14.04 -65.95 81.59
N THR A 254 -15.18 -65.40 81.98
CA THR A 254 -15.79 -65.63 83.30
C THR A 254 -16.04 -67.12 83.51
N ARG A 255 -16.54 -67.84 82.50
CA ARG A 255 -16.74 -69.29 82.59
C ARG A 255 -15.43 -70.05 82.72
N LEU A 256 -14.39 -69.70 81.96
CA LEU A 256 -13.08 -70.34 82.09
C LEU A 256 -12.43 -70.09 83.46
N GLU A 257 -12.63 -68.91 84.05
CA GLU A 257 -12.18 -68.59 85.40
C GLU A 257 -12.93 -69.40 86.46
N LEU A 258 -14.24 -69.57 86.32
CA LEU A 258 -15.04 -70.45 87.18
C LEU A 258 -14.51 -71.89 87.13
N VAL A 259 -14.27 -72.43 85.93
CA VAL A 259 -13.64 -73.76 85.76
C VAL A 259 -12.30 -73.87 86.50
N LEU A 260 -11.46 -72.83 86.42
CA LEU A 260 -10.18 -72.82 87.14
C LEU A 260 -10.32 -72.73 88.66
N SER A 261 -11.41 -72.14 89.15
CA SER A 261 -11.71 -72.04 90.58
C SER A 261 -12.30 -73.33 91.17
N GLU A 262 -12.95 -74.13 90.34
CA GLU A 262 -13.61 -75.38 90.74
C GLU A 262 -12.67 -76.59 90.66
N LEU A 263 -11.62 -76.55 89.81
CA LEU A 263 -10.63 -77.61 89.73
C LEU A 263 -9.54 -77.47 90.82
N PRO A 264 -9.17 -78.55 91.53
CA PRO A 264 -9.53 -79.95 91.30
C PRO A 264 -10.74 -80.46 92.13
N ASP A 265 -11.36 -79.60 92.92
CA ASP A 265 -12.24 -80.00 94.03
C ASP A 265 -13.66 -80.42 93.58
N ASP A 266 -14.17 -79.83 92.50
CA ASP A 266 -15.48 -80.16 91.89
C ASP A 266 -15.37 -80.28 90.36
N PRO A 267 -14.89 -81.43 89.84
CA PRO A 267 -14.71 -81.64 88.40
C PRO A 267 -16.03 -81.73 87.63
N GLU A 268 -17.16 -82.04 88.27
CA GLU A 268 -18.46 -82.13 87.60
C GLU A 268 -19.02 -80.75 87.28
N THR A 269 -18.95 -79.81 88.23
CA THR A 269 -19.36 -78.42 88.00
C THR A 269 -18.42 -77.76 86.99
N ALA A 270 -17.11 -78.02 87.12
CA ALA A 270 -16.10 -77.52 86.18
C ALA A 270 -16.36 -78.00 84.73
N ALA A 271 -16.84 -79.24 84.55
CA ALA A 271 -17.21 -79.73 83.24
C ALA A 271 -18.44 -79.00 82.63
N ARG A 272 -19.42 -78.61 83.46
CA ARG A 272 -20.61 -77.87 83.00
C ARG A 272 -20.27 -76.43 82.61
N ASP A 273 -19.42 -75.76 83.38
CA ASP A 273 -18.97 -74.41 83.03
C ASP A 273 -18.07 -74.42 81.78
N LEU A 274 -17.27 -75.47 81.60
CA LEU A 274 -16.47 -75.65 80.40
C LEU A 274 -17.35 -75.94 79.15
N GLU A 275 -18.45 -76.67 79.32
CA GLU A 275 -19.47 -76.83 78.28
C GLU A 275 -20.09 -75.49 77.89
N SER A 276 -20.47 -74.69 78.89
CA SER A 276 -21.06 -73.37 78.68
C SER A 276 -20.09 -72.41 77.97
N ALA A 277 -18.81 -72.46 78.32
CA ALA A 277 -17.77 -71.70 77.64
C ALA A 277 -17.57 -72.16 76.19
N TRP A 278 -17.69 -73.47 75.94
CA TRP A 278 -17.60 -74.07 74.61
C TRP A 278 -18.77 -73.64 73.73
N ASP A 279 -20.01 -73.73 74.22
CA ASP A 279 -21.22 -73.30 73.48
C ASP A 279 -21.17 -71.82 73.10
N ALA A 280 -20.73 -70.97 74.04
CA ALA A 280 -20.56 -69.53 73.80
C ALA A 280 -19.49 -69.25 72.72
N LEU A 281 -18.39 -69.99 72.75
CA LEU A 281 -17.32 -69.88 71.75
C LEU A 281 -17.73 -70.40 70.37
N ASP A 282 -18.46 -71.52 70.32
CA ASP A 282 -19.00 -72.10 69.09
C ASP A 282 -19.96 -71.13 68.40
N SER A 283 -20.83 -70.48 69.18
CA SER A 283 -21.72 -69.43 68.67
C SER A 283 -20.94 -68.25 68.07
N LEU A 284 -19.87 -67.80 68.73
CA LEU A 284 -19.02 -66.71 68.21
C LEU A 284 -18.28 -67.09 66.93
N LEU A 285 -17.75 -68.31 66.85
CA LEU A 285 -17.11 -68.82 65.65
C LEU A 285 -18.11 -68.95 64.49
N ALA A 286 -19.32 -69.47 64.76
CA ALA A 286 -20.37 -69.59 63.76
C ALA A 286 -20.78 -68.21 63.20
N GLN A 287 -20.90 -67.20 64.06
CA GLN A 287 -21.23 -65.82 63.64
C GLN A 287 -20.15 -65.19 62.77
N ARG A 288 -18.88 -65.58 62.92
CA ARG A 288 -17.75 -65.02 62.15
C ARG A 288 -17.44 -65.76 60.87
N VAL A 289 -17.71 -67.06 60.81
CA VAL A 289 -17.45 -67.88 59.62
C VAL A 289 -18.59 -67.77 58.60
N LEU A 290 -19.79 -67.41 59.03
CA LEU A 290 -20.91 -67.16 58.11
C LEU A 290 -20.77 -65.76 57.47
N PRO A 291 -20.89 -65.63 56.14
CA PRO A 291 -20.78 -64.34 55.48
C PRO A 291 -21.85 -63.38 55.98
N ALA A 292 -21.44 -62.17 56.36
CA ALA A 292 -22.33 -61.07 56.67
C ALA A 292 -23.16 -60.74 55.41
N GLY A 293 -24.35 -61.33 55.29
CA GLY A 293 -25.21 -61.16 54.10
C GLY A 293 -26.26 -62.25 53.83
N VAL A 294 -26.43 -63.27 54.68
CA VAL A 294 -27.58 -64.19 54.58
C VAL A 294 -28.54 -63.99 55.75
N THR A 295 -29.22 -62.85 55.74
CA THR A 295 -30.60 -62.66 56.24
C THR A 295 -31.26 -61.56 55.43
#